data_AF-A0A847MRT6-F1
#
_entry.id   AF-A0A847MRT6-F1
#
_cell.length_a   1.000
_cell.length_b   1.000
_cell.length_c   1.000
_cell.angle_alpha   90.00
_cell.angle_beta   90.00
_cell.angle_gamma   90.00
#
_symmetry.space_group_name_H-M   'P 1'
#
loop_
_entity.id
_entity.type
_entity.pdbx_description
1 polymer ?
#
loop_
_entity_poly.entity_id
_entity_poly.type
_entity_poly.pdbx_seq_one_letter_code
_entity_poly.pdbx_strand_id
1 'polypeptide(L)'
;MTTESTSTPIPPPAESTGSDVDRTGPAADAVARSGSRAQHEPPAGANSYARWSGPDGDLDYAARASWTVLREADEPVAEMFSVSYLAGGEGSEPDADRPVTFIFNGGPGASSAYLHVGALGPQRVSFNDDGTAPPPPSRLVPNEESWLGFSDLVFIDPIGTGFSRLIKPENKDGSDGGKDAAGPDAEKKPRRFFAFQRDL
;
A
#
# COMPACT_ATOMS: atom_id res chain seq x y z
N MET A 1 28.45 -31.80 15.77
CA MET A 1 28.69 -30.34 15.74
C MET A 1 27.35 -29.69 15.43
N THR A 2 26.67 -29.23 16.48
CA THR A 2 25.37 -28.55 16.42
C THR A 2 25.62 -27.06 16.61
N THR A 3 25.24 -26.24 15.64
CA THR A 3 25.27 -24.78 15.78
C THR A 3 23.85 -24.30 16.05
N GLU A 4 23.58 -23.86 17.28
CA GLU A 4 22.38 -23.09 17.60
C GLU A 4 22.53 -21.67 17.05
N SER A 5 21.49 -21.19 16.37
CA SER A 5 21.39 -19.80 15.91
C SER A 5 20.53 -19.04 16.93
N THR A 6 21.15 -18.21 17.76
CA THR A 6 20.45 -17.36 18.72
C THR A 6 19.90 -16.13 18.02
N SER A 7 18.58 -15.94 18.09
CA SER A 7 17.87 -14.73 17.65
C SER A 7 17.95 -13.66 18.74
N THR A 8 18.36 -12.44 18.39
CA THR A 8 18.38 -11.28 19.29
C THR A 8 17.12 -10.43 19.08
N PRO A 9 16.38 -10.02 20.13
CA PRO A 9 15.21 -9.17 19.98
C PRO A 9 15.57 -7.68 19.82
N ILE A 10 14.77 -6.97 19.03
CA ILE A 10 14.87 -5.52 18.75
C ILE A 10 14.35 -4.72 19.98
N PRO A 11 15.06 -3.68 20.46
CA PRO A 11 14.58 -2.84 21.55
C PRO A 11 13.50 -1.84 21.10
N PRO A 12 12.57 -1.44 21.99
CA PRO A 12 11.57 -0.41 21.68
C PRO A 12 12.22 0.99 21.59
N PRO A 13 11.60 1.94 20.85
CA PRO A 13 12.13 3.30 20.69
C PRO A 13 12.03 4.10 22.01
N ALA A 14 13.06 4.92 22.25
CA ALA A 14 13.15 5.81 23.40
C ALA A 14 12.25 7.05 23.26
N GLU A 15 11.57 7.43 24.33
CA GLU A 15 10.83 8.69 24.44
C GLU A 15 11.80 9.88 24.53
N SER A 16 11.67 10.86 23.63
CA SER A 16 12.38 12.14 23.75
C SER A 16 11.50 13.17 24.45
N THR A 17 11.94 13.59 25.63
CA THR A 17 11.39 14.71 26.38
C THR A 17 11.81 16.04 25.75
N GLY A 18 10.87 16.98 25.68
CA GLY A 18 11.06 18.29 25.04
C GLY A 18 11.93 19.25 25.86
N SER A 19 12.44 20.28 25.16
CA SER A 19 12.78 21.56 25.78
C SER A 19 12.57 22.70 24.79
N ASP A 20 11.81 23.69 25.26
CA ASP A 20 11.51 24.98 24.65
C ASP A 20 12.77 25.82 24.42
N VAL A 21 12.85 26.49 23.27
CA VAL A 21 13.54 27.80 23.18
C VAL A 21 12.76 28.74 22.26
N ASP A 22 12.22 29.78 22.89
CA ASP A 22 11.59 30.98 22.36
C ASP A 22 12.53 31.79 21.44
N ARG A 23 12.03 32.21 20.28
CA ARG A 23 12.56 33.36 19.54
C ARG A 23 11.46 34.07 18.75
N THR A 24 11.19 35.29 19.19
CA THR A 24 10.24 36.27 18.64
C THR A 24 10.86 37.11 17.49
N GLY A 25 10.05 37.42 16.46
CA GLY A 25 10.32 38.40 15.39
C GLY A 25 9.25 38.34 14.27
N PRO A 26 8.83 39.46 13.64
CA PRO A 26 7.40 39.76 13.47
C PRO A 26 6.75 39.48 12.10
N ALA A 27 5.45 39.16 12.19
CA ALA A 27 4.30 39.43 11.32
C ALA A 27 4.45 39.51 9.78
N ALA A 28 3.83 38.53 9.10
CA ALA A 28 3.04 38.78 7.90
C ALA A 28 1.66 38.13 8.12
N ASP A 29 0.65 38.97 8.37
CA ASP A 29 -0.73 38.60 8.57
C ASP A 29 -1.41 38.11 7.27
N ALA A 30 -2.37 37.21 7.51
CA ALA A 30 -3.55 36.90 6.69
C ALA A 30 -3.35 36.09 5.38
N VAL A 31 -3.66 34.78 5.45
CA VAL A 31 -5.00 34.29 5.09
C VAL A 31 -5.37 33.11 6.00
N ALA A 32 -6.04 33.39 7.11
CA ALA A 32 -6.86 32.41 7.79
C ALA A 32 -8.25 32.43 7.16
N ARG A 33 -8.65 31.30 6.54
CA ARG A 33 -10.00 30.71 6.54
C ARG A 33 -10.06 29.54 5.54
N SER A 34 -10.12 28.31 6.06
CA SER A 34 -11.00 27.27 5.53
C SER A 34 -11.21 26.24 6.64
N GLY A 35 -12.48 25.87 6.87
CA GLY A 35 -12.94 25.08 8.01
C GLY A 35 -12.29 23.71 8.14
N SER A 36 -12.55 23.03 9.28
CA SER A 36 -12.03 21.69 9.54
C SER A 36 -12.54 20.71 8.48
N ARG A 37 -11.72 20.52 7.45
CA ARG A 37 -11.83 19.49 6.42
C ARG A 37 -11.89 18.12 7.11
N ALA A 38 -12.77 17.22 6.68
CA ALA A 38 -12.76 15.86 7.19
C ALA A 38 -11.39 15.22 6.89
N GLN A 39 -10.58 15.05 7.94
CA GLN A 39 -9.29 14.39 7.86
C GLN A 39 -9.55 12.89 7.99
N HIS A 40 -9.56 12.19 6.86
CA HIS A 40 -9.40 10.73 6.87
C HIS A 40 -7.92 10.42 6.91
N GLU A 41 -7.50 9.70 7.95
CA GLU A 41 -6.16 9.15 8.07
C GLU A 41 -6.22 7.65 7.70
N PRO A 42 -5.50 7.21 6.65
CA PRO A 42 -5.48 5.81 6.29
C PRO A 42 -4.61 5.00 7.26
N PRO A 43 -4.64 3.65 7.20
CA PRO A 43 -3.73 2.82 7.98
C PRO A 43 -2.27 3.22 7.80
N ALA A 44 -1.48 3.05 8.85
CA ALA A 44 -0.04 3.26 8.79
C ALA A 44 0.59 2.31 7.76
N GLY A 45 1.43 2.87 6.90
CA GLY A 45 2.25 2.10 5.98
C GLY A 45 3.41 1.36 6.66
N ALA A 46 4.22 0.69 5.86
CA ALA A 46 5.47 0.07 6.29
C ALA A 46 6.56 0.34 5.25
N ASN A 47 7.80 0.44 5.71
CA ASN A 47 8.99 0.57 4.86
C ASN A 47 10.07 -0.40 5.35
N SER A 48 10.74 -1.06 4.42
CA SER A 48 11.91 -1.88 4.69
C SER A 48 12.93 -1.75 3.57
N TYR A 49 14.16 -2.14 3.85
CA TYR A 49 15.25 -2.16 2.87
C TYR A 49 15.81 -3.57 2.77
N ALA A 50 16.19 -3.96 1.57
CA ALA A 50 16.74 -5.27 1.30
C ALA A 50 17.62 -5.24 0.05
N ARG A 51 18.29 -6.37 -0.19
CA ARG A 51 19.08 -6.62 -1.40
C ARG A 51 18.39 -7.69 -2.23
N TRP A 52 18.23 -7.43 -3.50
CA TRP A 52 17.81 -8.40 -4.51
C TRP A 52 19.05 -8.84 -5.31
N SER A 53 19.12 -10.11 -5.64
CA SER A 53 20.17 -10.68 -6.50
C SER A 53 19.50 -11.24 -7.76
N GLY A 54 19.93 -10.76 -8.92
CA GLY A 54 19.43 -11.20 -10.22
C GLY A 54 20.57 -11.58 -11.18
N PRO A 55 20.23 -12.00 -12.40
CA PRO A 55 21.20 -12.45 -13.41
C PRO A 55 22.26 -11.39 -13.76
N ASP A 56 21.90 -10.11 -13.72
CA ASP A 56 22.77 -8.99 -14.09
C ASP A 56 23.51 -8.37 -12.89
N GLY A 57 23.27 -8.88 -11.68
CA GLY A 57 23.93 -8.44 -10.44
C GLY A 57 22.98 -8.18 -9.28
N ASP A 58 23.57 -7.64 -8.21
CA ASP A 58 22.86 -7.28 -6.98
C ASP A 58 22.30 -5.85 -7.07
N LEU A 59 21.13 -5.64 -6.47
CA LEU A 59 20.45 -4.34 -6.36
C LEU A 59 19.91 -4.15 -4.94
N ASP A 60 20.37 -3.11 -4.26
CA ASP A 60 19.72 -2.65 -3.02
C ASP A 60 18.39 -1.96 -3.38
N TYR A 61 17.36 -2.17 -2.57
CA TYR A 61 16.04 -1.60 -2.81
C TYR A 61 15.29 -1.26 -1.51
N ALA A 62 14.38 -0.30 -1.61
CA ALA A 62 13.37 0.02 -0.61
C ALA A 62 12.02 -0.61 -0.98
N ALA A 63 11.40 -1.33 -0.04
CA ALA A 63 10.03 -1.83 -0.15
C ALA A 63 9.09 -0.98 0.71
N ARG A 64 8.03 -0.43 0.11
CA ARG A 64 7.06 0.44 0.78
C ARG A 64 5.64 -0.05 0.57
N ALA A 65 4.95 -0.34 1.65
CA ALA A 65 3.50 -0.58 1.66
C ALA A 65 2.80 0.68 2.17
N SER A 66 1.85 1.22 1.42
CA SER A 66 1.22 2.50 1.74
C SER A 66 -0.21 2.59 1.23
N TRP A 67 -0.99 3.50 1.84
CA TRP A 67 -2.32 3.88 1.37
C TRP A 67 -2.31 5.32 0.85
N THR A 68 -2.89 5.53 -0.33
CA THR A 68 -3.16 6.86 -0.88
C THR A 68 -4.65 7.17 -0.72
N VAL A 69 -4.97 8.29 -0.06
CA VAL A 69 -6.35 8.75 0.09
C VAL A 69 -6.80 9.43 -1.21
N LEU A 70 -7.80 8.85 -1.87
CA LEU A 70 -8.45 9.44 -3.03
C LEU A 70 -9.55 10.39 -2.57
N ARG A 71 -9.65 11.55 -3.22
CA ARG A 71 -10.56 12.62 -2.85
C ARG A 71 -11.40 13.10 -4.04
N GLU A 72 -12.66 13.44 -3.77
CA GLU A 72 -13.58 14.10 -4.71
C GLU A 72 -14.09 15.37 -4.04
N ALA A 73 -14.00 16.53 -4.72
CA ALA A 73 -14.35 17.83 -4.14
C ALA A 73 -13.75 18.02 -2.73
N ASP A 74 -12.48 17.66 -2.57
CA ASP A 74 -11.71 17.69 -1.33
C ASP A 74 -12.12 16.70 -0.21
N GLU A 75 -13.24 15.99 -0.37
CA GLU A 75 -13.73 14.96 0.53
C GLU A 75 -13.06 13.60 0.27
N PRO A 76 -12.59 12.89 1.31
CA PRO A 76 -12.01 11.56 1.14
C PRO A 76 -13.09 10.54 0.75
N VAL A 77 -12.89 9.83 -0.35
CA VAL A 77 -13.87 8.88 -0.92
C VAL A 77 -13.38 7.44 -0.95
N ALA A 78 -12.06 7.23 -0.98
CA ALA A 78 -11.46 5.90 -0.96
C ALA A 78 -10.02 5.95 -0.45
N GLU A 79 -9.51 4.80 -0.03
CA GLU A 79 -8.11 4.56 0.26
C GLU A 79 -7.59 3.46 -0.67
N MET A 80 -6.54 3.78 -1.42
CA MET A 80 -5.92 2.89 -2.39
C MET A 80 -4.61 2.37 -1.83
N PHE A 81 -4.51 1.06 -1.65
CA PHE A 81 -3.29 0.40 -1.19
C PHE A 81 -2.34 0.12 -2.36
N SER A 82 -1.05 0.29 -2.10
CA SER A 82 0.02 -0.09 -3.01
C SER A 82 1.23 -0.62 -2.28
N VAL A 83 1.96 -1.54 -2.93
CA VAL A 83 3.32 -1.90 -2.56
C VAL A 83 4.27 -1.44 -3.66
N SER A 84 5.32 -0.70 -3.30
CA SER A 84 6.37 -0.28 -4.22
C SER A 84 7.72 -0.85 -3.86
N TYR A 85 8.52 -1.13 -4.89
CA TYR A 85 9.92 -1.51 -4.81
C TYR A 85 10.73 -0.52 -5.62
N LEU A 86 11.58 0.23 -4.95
CA LEU A 86 12.40 1.28 -5.55
C LEU A 86 13.86 0.90 -5.43
N ALA A 87 14.59 0.96 -6.54
CA ALA A 87 16.04 0.78 -6.53
C ALA A 87 16.70 1.85 -5.65
N GLY A 88 17.72 1.42 -4.90
CA GLY A 88 18.42 2.25 -3.92
C GLY A 88 18.19 1.79 -2.49
N GLY A 89 19.24 1.92 -1.68
CA GLY A 89 19.19 1.67 -0.24
C GLY A 89 18.65 2.87 0.55
N GLU A 90 18.68 2.76 1.87
CA GLU A 90 18.30 3.85 2.77
C GLU A 90 19.11 5.12 2.49
N GLY A 91 18.42 6.24 2.30
CA GLY A 91 19.03 7.53 1.98
C GLY A 91 19.53 7.69 0.54
N SER A 92 19.24 6.73 -0.35
CA SER A 92 19.55 6.88 -1.78
C SER A 92 18.59 7.85 -2.45
N GLU A 93 19.13 8.73 -3.29
CA GLU A 93 18.31 9.57 -4.17
C GLU A 93 17.74 8.75 -5.34
N PRO A 94 16.50 9.02 -5.79
CA PRO A 94 15.92 8.33 -6.93
C PRO A 94 16.73 8.59 -8.21
N ASP A 95 16.96 7.54 -8.98
CA ASP A 95 17.49 7.65 -10.34
C ASP A 95 16.39 8.09 -11.30
N ALA A 96 16.51 9.30 -11.86
CA ALA A 96 15.52 9.88 -12.75
C ALA A 96 15.43 9.17 -14.12
N ASP A 97 16.47 8.42 -14.52
CA ASP A 97 16.50 7.71 -15.79
C ASP A 97 15.95 6.28 -15.67
N ARG A 98 15.75 5.79 -14.44
CA ARG A 98 15.21 4.45 -14.20
C ARG A 98 13.69 4.43 -14.43
N PRO A 99 13.17 3.48 -15.23
CA PRO A 99 11.73 3.41 -15.50
C PRO A 99 10.96 2.93 -14.26
N VAL A 100 9.68 3.34 -14.21
CA VAL A 100 8.72 2.89 -13.19
C VAL A 100 7.59 2.13 -13.89
N THR A 101 7.31 0.93 -13.40
CA THR A 101 6.23 0.06 -13.91
C THR A 101 5.10 0.02 -12.88
N PHE A 102 3.89 0.40 -13.32
CA PHE A 102 2.67 0.25 -12.53
C PHE A 102 1.97 -1.06 -12.89
N ILE A 103 1.74 -1.91 -11.87
CA ILE A 103 1.21 -3.25 -12.03
C ILE A 103 -0.18 -3.33 -11.43
N PHE A 104 -1.14 -3.69 -12.27
CA PHE A 104 -2.52 -3.97 -11.91
C PHE A 104 -2.82 -5.41 -12.27
N ASN A 105 -3.50 -6.14 -11.38
CA ASN A 105 -4.00 -7.45 -11.76
C ASN A 105 -5.24 -7.34 -12.66
N GLY A 106 -5.52 -8.40 -13.42
CA GLY A 106 -6.67 -8.49 -14.31
C GLY A 106 -7.95 -8.95 -13.63
N GLY A 107 -9.03 -9.01 -14.43
CA GLY A 107 -10.38 -9.29 -13.96
C GLY A 107 -10.96 -8.17 -13.09
N PRO A 108 -12.29 -8.06 -12.94
CA PRO A 108 -12.85 -7.19 -11.92
C PRO A 108 -12.71 -7.86 -10.55
N GLY A 109 -12.02 -7.21 -9.61
CA GLY A 109 -12.02 -7.61 -8.20
C GLY A 109 -10.77 -8.32 -7.67
N ALA A 110 -9.74 -8.56 -8.51
CA ALA A 110 -8.53 -9.24 -8.06
C ALA A 110 -7.49 -8.27 -7.49
N SER A 111 -6.85 -8.67 -6.38
CA SER A 111 -5.71 -7.94 -5.81
C SER A 111 -4.48 -8.06 -6.70
N SER A 112 -3.62 -7.05 -6.66
CA SER A 112 -2.26 -7.06 -7.22
C SER A 112 -1.36 -8.16 -6.64
N ALA A 113 -1.72 -8.73 -5.47
CA ALA A 113 -0.97 -9.78 -4.79
C ALA A 113 -0.57 -10.96 -5.70
N TYR A 114 -1.43 -11.35 -6.64
CA TYR A 114 -1.13 -12.45 -7.57
C TYR A 114 0.08 -12.16 -8.46
N LEU A 115 0.21 -10.93 -8.97
CA LEU A 115 1.38 -10.54 -9.75
C LEU A 115 2.56 -10.17 -8.85
N HIS A 116 2.27 -9.64 -7.66
CA HIS A 116 3.27 -9.24 -6.67
C HIS A 116 4.11 -10.42 -6.18
N VAL A 117 3.49 -11.44 -5.58
CA VAL A 117 4.20 -12.61 -5.03
C VAL A 117 4.07 -13.87 -5.89
N GLY A 118 3.42 -13.77 -7.06
CA GLY A 118 3.30 -14.90 -7.99
C GLY A 118 4.11 -14.73 -9.27
N ALA A 119 4.62 -13.53 -9.59
CA ALA A 119 5.31 -13.29 -10.85
C ALA A 119 6.45 -12.26 -10.77
N LEU A 120 6.15 -10.99 -10.47
CA LEU A 120 7.02 -9.86 -10.83
C LEU A 120 7.86 -9.32 -9.67
N GLY A 121 7.41 -9.45 -8.43
CA GLY A 121 8.09 -8.89 -7.26
C GLY A 121 9.43 -9.58 -6.94
N PRO A 122 10.25 -8.99 -6.05
CA PRO A 122 11.58 -9.53 -5.71
C PRO A 122 11.52 -10.83 -4.88
N GLN A 123 10.34 -11.16 -4.37
CA GLN A 123 10.04 -12.45 -3.73
C GLN A 123 8.80 -13.06 -4.36
N ARG A 124 8.75 -14.39 -4.39
CA ARG A 124 7.60 -15.14 -4.87
C ARG A 124 7.25 -16.29 -3.95
N VAL A 125 6.02 -16.79 -4.06
CA VAL A 125 5.59 -18.02 -3.40
C VAL A 125 6.33 -19.20 -4.04
N SER A 126 6.80 -20.13 -3.20
CA SER A 126 7.43 -21.37 -3.65
C SER A 126 6.38 -22.32 -4.25
N PHE A 127 6.69 -22.88 -5.41
CA PHE A 127 5.94 -23.97 -6.03
C PHE A 127 6.82 -25.21 -6.13
N ASN A 128 6.20 -26.39 -6.26
CA ASN A 128 6.90 -27.61 -6.63
C ASN A 128 7.40 -27.52 -8.08
N ASP A 129 8.32 -28.40 -8.47
CA ASP A 129 8.90 -28.40 -9.82
C ASP A 129 7.86 -28.60 -10.94
N ASP A 130 6.71 -29.22 -10.62
CA ASP A 130 5.58 -29.40 -11.53
C ASP A 130 4.59 -28.23 -11.54
N GLY A 131 4.90 -27.14 -10.82
CA GLY A 131 4.06 -25.95 -10.69
C GLY A 131 2.90 -26.08 -9.70
N THR A 132 2.75 -27.22 -9.02
CA THR A 132 1.73 -27.38 -7.98
C THR A 132 2.10 -26.64 -6.70
N ALA A 133 1.09 -26.24 -5.92
CA ALA A 133 1.32 -25.61 -4.63
C ALA A 133 1.76 -26.67 -3.60
N PRO A 134 2.83 -26.42 -2.81
CA PRO A 134 3.21 -27.29 -1.71
C PRO A 134 2.15 -27.25 -0.59
N PRO A 135 2.11 -28.26 0.30
CA PRO A 135 1.24 -28.20 1.47
C PRO A 135 1.57 -26.99 2.35
N PRO A 136 0.58 -26.41 3.04
CA PRO A 136 0.80 -25.25 3.91
C PRO A 136 1.78 -25.58 5.05
N PRO A 137 2.53 -24.58 5.56
CA PRO A 137 2.46 -23.15 5.21
C PRO A 137 3.23 -22.79 3.94
N SER A 138 2.69 -21.86 3.15
CA SER A 138 3.37 -21.28 1.99
C SER A 138 4.65 -20.56 2.40
N ARG A 139 5.70 -20.67 1.57
CA ARG A 139 6.98 -19.97 1.79
C ARG A 139 7.22 -18.94 0.70
N LEU A 140 7.81 -17.81 1.09
CA LEU A 140 8.40 -16.86 0.15
C LEU A 140 9.85 -17.23 -0.11
N VAL A 141 10.24 -17.19 -1.37
CA VAL A 141 11.61 -17.40 -1.84
C VAL A 141 12.03 -16.20 -2.70
N PRO A 142 13.34 -15.90 -2.80
CA PRO A 142 13.83 -14.91 -3.74
C PRO A 142 13.34 -15.19 -5.17
N ASN A 143 13.05 -14.12 -5.91
CA ASN A 143 12.69 -14.19 -7.31
C ASN A 143 13.80 -13.58 -8.17
N GLU A 144 14.76 -14.39 -8.60
CA GLU A 144 15.88 -13.95 -9.47
C GLU A 144 15.38 -13.38 -10.81
N GLU A 145 14.17 -13.73 -11.25
CA GLU A 145 13.52 -13.25 -12.48
C GLU A 145 12.64 -12.01 -12.27
N SER A 146 12.79 -11.33 -11.11
CA SER A 146 12.01 -10.13 -10.82
C SER A 146 12.28 -9.03 -11.84
N TRP A 147 11.23 -8.31 -12.22
CA TRP A 147 11.35 -7.11 -13.05
C TRP A 147 12.04 -5.94 -12.33
N LEU A 148 12.28 -6.09 -11.02
CA LEU A 148 13.08 -5.14 -10.24
C LEU A 148 14.51 -5.01 -10.78
N GLY A 149 15.02 -5.92 -11.60
CA GLY A 149 16.33 -5.73 -12.25
C GLY A 149 16.37 -4.50 -13.16
N PHE A 150 15.28 -4.20 -13.86
CA PHE A 150 15.26 -3.16 -14.91
C PHE A 150 14.24 -2.05 -14.70
N SER A 151 13.36 -2.14 -13.71
CA SER A 151 12.35 -1.11 -13.41
C SER A 151 12.04 -1.06 -11.93
N ASP A 152 11.70 0.10 -11.41
CA ASP A 152 10.97 0.20 -10.15
C ASP A 152 9.55 -0.32 -10.34
N LEU A 153 8.98 -0.95 -9.31
CA LEU A 153 7.70 -1.64 -9.38
C LEU A 153 6.70 -1.01 -8.43
N VAL A 154 5.48 -0.76 -8.89
CA VAL A 154 4.36 -0.28 -8.06
C VAL A 154 3.14 -1.18 -8.28
N PHE A 155 2.88 -2.06 -7.33
CA PHE A 155 1.70 -2.93 -7.30
C PHE A 155 0.53 -2.17 -6.70
N ILE A 156 -0.56 -2.03 -7.46
CA ILE A 156 -1.75 -1.27 -7.04
C ILE A 156 -2.96 -2.19 -6.94
N ASP A 157 -3.62 -2.16 -5.79
CA ASP A 157 -4.93 -2.79 -5.62
C ASP A 157 -6.03 -1.81 -6.08
N PRO A 158 -6.84 -2.13 -7.11
CA PRO A 158 -8.03 -1.35 -7.42
C PRO A 158 -8.97 -1.24 -6.21
N ILE A 159 -9.77 -0.17 -6.13
CA ILE A 159 -10.69 0.06 -5.00
C ILE A 159 -11.61 -1.16 -4.81
N GLY A 160 -11.73 -1.66 -3.58
CA GLY A 160 -12.54 -2.85 -3.27
C GLY A 160 -11.83 -4.19 -3.49
N THR A 161 -10.56 -4.19 -3.88
CA THR A 161 -9.71 -5.40 -3.95
C THR A 161 -8.62 -5.33 -2.88
N GLY A 162 -8.03 -6.48 -2.54
CA GLY A 162 -6.89 -6.57 -1.61
C GLY A 162 -7.08 -5.73 -0.35
N PHE A 163 -6.25 -4.70 -0.15
CA PHE A 163 -6.37 -3.76 0.97
C PHE A 163 -7.03 -2.41 0.65
N SER A 164 -7.39 -2.14 -0.61
CA SER A 164 -8.05 -0.89 -1.01
C SER A 164 -9.54 -0.88 -0.63
N ARG A 165 -10.03 0.23 -0.05
CA ARG A 165 -11.40 0.34 0.47
C ARG A 165 -12.08 1.66 0.08
N LEU A 166 -13.41 1.62 0.00
CA LEU A 166 -14.23 2.82 -0.03
C LEU A 166 -14.30 3.44 1.37
N ILE A 167 -14.18 4.75 1.44
CA ILE A 167 -14.42 5.48 2.69
C ILE A 167 -15.92 5.78 2.73
N LYS A 168 -16.60 5.22 3.74
CA LYS A 168 -18.03 5.52 3.95
C LYS A 168 -18.13 6.94 4.51
N PRO A 169 -19.05 7.79 4.03
CA PRO A 169 -19.34 9.02 4.72
C PRO A 169 -19.79 8.69 6.14
N GLU A 170 -19.26 9.39 7.14
CA GLU A 170 -19.77 9.30 8.50
C GLU A 170 -21.24 9.72 8.48
N ASN A 171 -22.14 8.76 8.74
CA ASN A 171 -23.53 9.09 8.99
C ASN A 171 -23.57 9.89 10.29
N LYS A 172 -23.75 11.22 10.20
CA LYS A 172 -24.00 12.10 11.35
C LYS A 172 -25.41 11.94 11.90
N ASP A 173 -25.86 10.71 12.13
CA ASP A 173 -27.09 10.45 12.87
C ASP A 173 -26.88 9.20 13.72
N GLY A 174 -26.62 9.45 15.00
CA GLY A 174 -26.62 8.41 16.03
C GLY A 174 -28.04 7.92 16.25
N SER A 175 -28.30 6.65 15.95
CA SER A 175 -29.21 5.83 16.73
C SER A 175 -28.83 4.37 16.58
N ASP A 176 -28.39 3.80 17.70
CA ASP A 176 -28.36 2.37 17.96
C ASP A 176 -29.77 1.78 17.72
N GLY A 177 -29.85 0.65 17.01
CA GLY A 177 -31.14 0.03 16.64
C GLY A 177 -30.97 -1.17 15.72
N GLY A 178 -31.12 -2.37 16.27
CA GLY A 178 -30.85 -3.64 15.61
C GLY A 178 -31.89 -4.16 14.61
N LYS A 179 -31.43 -5.18 13.88
CA LYS A 179 -32.13 -6.27 13.15
C LYS A 179 -33.07 -5.94 11.97
N ASP A 180 -32.69 -6.58 10.86
CA ASP A 180 -33.50 -7.32 9.89
C ASP A 180 -34.65 -6.61 9.16
N ALA A 181 -34.45 -6.31 7.88
CA ALA A 181 -35.36 -6.72 6.79
C ALA A 181 -34.78 -6.29 5.43
N ALA A 182 -34.37 -7.26 4.62
CA ALA A 182 -34.19 -7.07 3.18
C ALA A 182 -35.58 -6.92 2.53
N GLY A 183 -35.94 -5.69 2.15
CA GLY A 183 -37.06 -5.41 1.24
C GLY A 183 -36.57 -5.42 -0.23
N PRO A 184 -37.35 -5.95 -1.18
CA PRO A 184 -36.96 -5.96 -2.59
C PRO A 184 -37.36 -4.62 -3.20
N ASP A 185 -36.44 -3.65 -3.22
CA ASP A 185 -36.39 -2.51 -4.16
C ASP A 185 -35.36 -1.46 -3.70
N ALA A 186 -34.19 -1.92 -3.25
CA ALA A 186 -33.04 -1.04 -3.14
C ALA A 186 -32.47 -0.83 -4.55
N GLU A 187 -32.81 0.30 -5.19
CA GLU A 187 -32.10 0.84 -6.34
C GLU A 187 -30.59 0.72 -6.08
N LYS A 188 -29.92 -0.16 -6.82
CA LYS A 188 -28.48 -0.36 -6.73
C LYS A 188 -27.82 0.92 -7.24
N LYS A 189 -27.46 1.83 -6.32
CA LYS A 189 -26.57 2.96 -6.62
C LYS A 189 -25.38 2.43 -7.43
N PRO A 190 -25.05 3.03 -8.58
CA PRO A 190 -23.97 2.55 -9.42
C PRO A 190 -22.67 2.52 -8.62
N ARG A 191 -21.90 1.44 -8.77
CA ARG A 191 -20.59 1.29 -8.12
C ARG A 191 -19.68 2.44 -8.58
N ARG A 192 -19.42 3.41 -7.71
CA ARG A 192 -18.71 4.67 -8.01
C ARG A 192 -17.38 4.52 -8.77
N PHE A 193 -16.70 3.38 -8.66
CA PHE A 193 -15.39 3.16 -9.29
C PHE A 193 -15.37 2.16 -10.46
N PHE A 194 -16.45 1.41 -10.70
CA PHE A 194 -16.50 0.40 -11.78
C PHE A 194 -17.80 0.42 -12.58
N ALA A 195 -18.66 1.41 -12.37
CA ALA A 195 -19.83 1.59 -13.22
C ALA A 195 -19.38 2.12 -14.58
N PHE A 196 -19.47 1.27 -15.61
CA PHE A 196 -19.44 1.73 -16.99
C PHE A 196 -20.73 2.52 -17.27
N GLN A 197 -20.66 3.84 -17.34
CA GLN A 197 -21.64 4.60 -18.10
C GLN A 197 -21.25 4.48 -19.57
N ARG A 198 -21.92 3.56 -20.28
CA ARG A 198 -21.85 3.53 -21.74
C ARG A 198 -22.79 4.60 -22.24
N ASP A 199 -22.28 5.82 -22.40
CA ASP A 199 -22.94 6.82 -23.23
C ASP A 199 -22.58 6.51 -24.69
N LEU A 200 -23.48 5.80 -25.36
CA LEU A 200 -23.57 5.71 -26.82
C LEU A 200 -25.02 6.00 -27.23
#